data_AF-X1S668-F1
#
_entry.id   AF-X1S668-F1
#
_cell.length_a   1.000
_cell.length_b   1.000
_cell.length_c   1.000
_cell.angle_alpha   90.00
_cell.angle_beta   90.00
_cell.angle_gamma   90.00
#
_symmetry.space_group_name_H-M   'P 1'
#
loop_
_entity.id
_entity.type
_entity.pdbx_description
1 polymer ?
#
loop_
_entity_poly.entity_id
_entity_poly.type
_entity_poly.pdbx_seq_one_letter_code
_entity_poly.pdbx_strand_id
1 'polypeptide(L)'
;MSIPDSILSSWGHHYSGTAPKQTHVSIRNAIAKYKGWIEKPDYGVFLQGSYKNDTNLRQDSDVDVVVQLAARLRPRVAALSGVELE
;
A
#
# COMPACT_ATOMS: atom_id res chain seq x y z
N MET A 1 19.87 -31.32 -8.07
CA MET A 1 19.98 -30.28 -7.02
C MET A 1 20.06 -30.96 -5.66
N SER A 2 20.74 -30.35 -4.69
CA SER A 2 20.83 -30.88 -3.31
C SER A 2 19.55 -30.64 -2.49
N ILE A 3 18.73 -29.68 -2.89
CA ILE A 3 17.43 -29.40 -2.27
C ILE A 3 16.33 -30.09 -3.10
N PRO A 4 15.44 -30.90 -2.49
CA PRO A 4 14.30 -31.49 -3.17
C PRO A 4 13.30 -30.44 -3.69
N ASP A 5 12.72 -30.69 -4.87
CA ASP A 5 11.73 -29.78 -5.49
C ASP A 5 10.48 -29.59 -4.63
N SER A 6 10.13 -30.57 -3.79
CA SER A 6 9.03 -30.46 -2.82
C SER A 6 9.30 -29.39 -1.76
N ILE A 7 10.56 -29.22 -1.34
CA ILE A 7 10.96 -28.17 -0.39
C ILE A 7 10.90 -26.80 -1.08
N LEU A 8 11.46 -26.70 -2.30
CA LEU A 8 11.41 -25.45 -3.07
C LEU A 8 9.96 -25.02 -3.34
N SER A 9 9.10 -25.97 -3.70
CA SER A 9 7.67 -25.74 -3.88
C SER A 9 7.02 -25.25 -2.58
N SER A 10 7.33 -25.87 -1.44
CA SER A 10 6.81 -25.45 -0.13
C SER A 10 7.25 -24.02 0.24
N TRP A 11 8.50 -23.63 -0.03
CA TRP A 11 9.00 -22.28 0.26
C TRP A 11 8.44 -21.21 -0.68
N GLY A 12 8.03 -21.60 -1.88
CA GLY A 12 7.42 -20.69 -2.87
C GLY A 12 5.94 -20.38 -2.62
N HIS A 13 5.28 -21.05 -1.67
CA HIS A 13 3.88 -20.75 -1.35
C HIS A 13 3.79 -19.44 -0.56
N HIS A 14 3.16 -18.44 -1.16
CA HIS A 14 2.70 -17.27 -0.41
C HIS A 14 1.46 -17.63 0.42
N TYR A 15 1.24 -16.87 1.50
CA TYR A 15 0.08 -17.09 2.33
C TYR A 15 -1.12 -16.26 1.83
N SER A 16 -2.21 -16.91 1.45
CA SER A 16 -3.48 -16.24 1.13
C SER A 16 -4.41 -16.26 2.34
N GLY A 17 -4.51 -15.14 3.06
CA GLY A 17 -5.44 -14.99 4.18
C GLY A 17 -6.26 -13.71 4.12
N THR A 18 -7.29 -13.63 4.96
CA THR A 18 -8.22 -12.49 5.00
C THR A 18 -7.79 -11.37 5.94
N ALA A 19 -6.84 -11.62 6.85
CA ALA A 19 -6.36 -10.65 7.82
C ALA A 19 -5.87 -9.32 7.20
N PRO A 20 -5.11 -9.31 6.08
CA PRO A 20 -4.68 -8.05 5.45
C PRO A 20 -5.84 -7.19 4.97
N LYS A 21 -6.87 -7.85 4.42
CA LYS A 21 -8.10 -7.20 3.98
C LYS A 21 -8.87 -6.62 5.17
N GLN A 22 -8.90 -7.33 6.30
CA GLN A 22 -9.55 -6.84 7.52
C GLN A 22 -8.83 -5.60 8.09
N THR A 23 -7.50 -5.61 8.15
CA THR A 23 -6.69 -4.46 8.58
C THR A 23 -6.92 -3.24 7.68
N HIS A 24 -6.90 -3.42 6.36
CA HIS A 24 -7.20 -2.37 5.40
C HIS A 24 -8.60 -1.77 5.58
N VAL A 25 -9.61 -2.62 5.75
CA VAL A 25 -11.00 -2.19 5.99
C VAL A 25 -11.12 -1.43 7.31
N SER A 26 -10.45 -1.90 8.38
CA SER A 26 -10.45 -1.25 9.69
C SER A 26 -9.90 0.19 9.59
N ILE A 27 -8.72 0.36 8.98
CA ILE A 27 -8.09 1.68 8.80
C ILE A 27 -8.95 2.58 7.91
N ARG A 28 -9.45 2.06 6.78
CA ARG A 28 -10.35 2.82 5.88
C ARG A 28 -11.58 3.34 6.63
N ASN A 29 -12.21 2.49 7.44
CA ASN A 29 -13.40 2.84 8.20
C ASN A 29 -13.10 3.88 9.29
N ALA A 30 -11.95 3.79 9.96
CA ALA A 30 -11.53 4.78 10.95
C ALA A 30 -11.40 6.18 10.34
N ILE A 31 -10.70 6.30 9.21
CA ILE A 31 -10.51 7.57 8.48
C ILE A 31 -11.85 8.10 7.98
N ALA A 32 -12.70 7.23 7.42
CA ALA A 32 -14.02 7.62 6.90
C ALA A 32 -14.97 8.15 7.99
N LYS A 33 -14.81 7.70 9.24
CA LYS A 33 -15.62 8.15 10.38
C LYS A 33 -15.09 9.41 11.07
N TYR A 34 -13.90 9.88 10.73
CA TYR A 34 -13.33 11.08 11.34
C TYR A 34 -14.16 12.32 10.95
N LYS A 35 -14.60 13.08 11.96
CA LYS A 35 -15.45 14.27 11.80
C LYS A 35 -14.70 15.59 12.01
N GLY A 36 -13.42 15.56 12.36
CA GLY A 36 -12.63 16.76 12.66
C GLY A 36 -12.07 17.47 11.41
N TRP A 37 -12.52 17.10 10.22
CA TRP A 37 -12.09 17.76 8.98
C TRP A 37 -12.71 19.16 8.90
N ILE A 38 -11.88 20.20 8.70
CA ILE A 38 -12.38 21.54 8.33
C ILE A 38 -13.01 21.46 6.93
N GLU A 39 -12.31 20.82 6.01
CA GLU A 39 -12.79 20.38 4.70
C GLU A 39 -12.34 18.94 4.49
N LYS A 40 -13.23 18.06 4.00
CA LYS A 40 -12.89 16.65 3.80
C LYS A 40 -11.87 16.55 2.65
N PRO A 41 -10.63 16.08 2.88
CA PRO A 41 -9.67 15.94 1.81
C PRO A 41 -10.10 14.86 0.83
N ASP A 42 -9.68 15.00 -0.42
CA ASP A 42 -9.72 13.91 -1.39
C ASP A 42 -8.52 12.98 -1.13
N TYR A 43 -8.78 11.68 -0.99
CA TYR A 43 -7.75 10.70 -0.67
C TYR A 43 -8.11 9.28 -1.14
N GLY A 44 -7.08 8.51 -1.48
CA GLY A 44 -7.16 7.08 -1.73
C GLY A 44 -6.64 6.26 -0.54
N VAL A 45 -7.24 5.08 -0.31
CA VAL A 45 -6.75 4.11 0.69
C VAL A 45 -6.59 2.74 0.05
N PHE A 46 -5.35 2.27 -0.07
CA PHE A 46 -5.00 1.01 -0.72
C PHE A 46 -3.86 0.27 0.00
N LEU A 47 -3.69 -1.00 -0.33
CA LEU A 47 -2.58 -1.83 0.17
C LEU A 47 -1.34 -1.62 -0.70
N GLN A 48 -0.17 -1.68 -0.06
CA GLN A 48 1.13 -1.86 -0.71
C GLN A 48 1.87 -3.06 -0.10
N GLY A 49 3.15 -3.23 -0.45
CA GLY A 49 4.02 -4.23 0.18
C GLY A 49 3.65 -5.68 -0.12
N SER A 50 4.05 -6.59 0.75
CA SER A 50 4.02 -8.03 0.46
C SER A 50 2.60 -8.57 0.26
N TYR A 51 1.64 -8.12 1.06
CA TYR A 51 0.24 -8.54 0.95
C TYR A 51 -0.50 -7.95 -0.26
N LYS A 52 -0.03 -6.84 -0.80
CA LYS A 52 -0.57 -6.31 -2.07
C LYS A 52 -0.07 -7.10 -3.27
N ASN A 53 1.14 -7.63 -3.18
CA ASN A 53 1.89 -8.22 -4.28
C ASN A 53 2.04 -9.75 -4.17
N ASP A 54 1.28 -10.39 -3.28
CA ASP A 54 1.28 -11.85 -3.08
C ASP A 54 2.68 -12.45 -2.86
N THR A 55 3.55 -11.70 -2.17
CA THR A 55 4.93 -12.08 -1.84
C THR A 55 5.14 -12.32 -0.34
N ASN A 56 4.05 -12.33 0.43
CA ASN A 56 4.10 -12.60 1.86
C ASN A 56 4.29 -14.10 2.12
N LEU A 57 5.38 -14.43 2.82
CA LEU A 57 5.68 -15.81 3.25
C LEU A 57 5.15 -16.14 4.64
N ARG A 58 4.79 -15.10 5.42
CA ARG A 58 4.27 -15.22 6.77
C ARG A 58 2.84 -14.71 6.84
N GLN A 59 2.04 -15.33 7.71
CA GLN A 59 0.66 -14.94 7.99
C GLN A 59 0.58 -13.76 8.97
N ASP A 60 1.62 -13.57 9.78
CA ASP A 60 1.66 -12.60 10.89
C ASP A 60 2.50 -11.36 10.56
N SER A 61 2.93 -11.19 9.31
CA SER A 61 3.56 -9.94 8.89
C SER A 61 2.59 -8.77 9.03
N ASP A 62 3.12 -7.59 9.34
CA ASP A 62 2.35 -6.35 9.36
C ASP A 62 1.83 -5.98 7.96
N VAL A 63 0.75 -5.21 7.91
CA VAL A 63 0.04 -4.84 6.68
C VAL A 63 0.37 -3.41 6.29
N ASP A 64 0.97 -3.24 5.11
CA ASP A 64 1.29 -1.91 4.60
C ASP A 64 0.05 -1.23 3.98
N VAL A 65 -0.51 -0.24 4.67
CA VAL A 65 -1.64 0.57 4.21
C VAL A 65 -1.17 1.97 3.80
N VAL A 66 -1.48 2.36 2.57
CA VAL A 66 -1.21 3.71 2.07
C VAL A 66 -2.48 4.55 2.15
N VAL A 67 -2.35 5.74 2.75
CA VAL A 67 -3.36 6.80 2.70
C VAL A 67 -2.75 7.94 1.89
N GLN A 68 -3.18 8.06 0.64
CA GLN A 68 -2.63 9.03 -0.30
C GLN A 68 -3.60 10.19 -0.47
N LEU A 69 -3.17 11.40 -0.10
CA LEU A 69 -3.90 12.62 -0.45
C LEU A 69 -3.86 12.81 -1.98
N ALA A 70 -5.02 13.06 -2.57
CA ALA A 70 -5.17 13.38 -3.99
C ALA A 70 -4.90 14.87 -4.29
N ALA A 71 -4.40 15.63 -3.32
CA ALA A 71 -3.94 16.99 -3.52
C ALA A 71 -2.96 17.04 -4.70
N ARG A 72 -3.00 18.14 -5.47
CA ARG A 72 -2.04 18.39 -6.56
C ARG A 72 -0.64 18.18 -6.00
N LEU A 73 0.01 17.10 -6.42
CA LEU A 73 1.39 16.82 -6.10
C LEU A 73 2.17 18.05 -6.52
N ARG A 74 2.86 18.70 -5.58
CA ARG A 74 3.84 19.71 -5.95
C ARG A 74 4.83 18.98 -6.84
N PRO A 75 4.97 19.35 -8.14
CA PRO A 75 6.02 18.77 -8.95
C PRO A 75 7.33 18.98 -8.19
N ARG A 76 8.22 18.00 -8.23
CA ARG A 76 9.60 18.26 -7.81
C ARG A 76 10.17 19.25 -8.84
N VAL A 77 9.95 20.54 -8.64
CA VAL A 77 10.56 21.62 -9.41
C VAL A 77 12.02 21.75 -8.97
N ALA A 78 12.75 20.64 -8.98
CA ALA A 78 14.20 20.65 -8.92
C ALA A 78 14.65 21.11 -10.31
N ALA A 79 14.89 22.41 -10.45
CA ALA A 79 15.55 23.06 -11.58
C ALA A 79 14.82 22.99 -12.95
N LEU A 80 13.64 23.61 -13.07
CA LEU A 80 13.24 24.18 -14.36
C LEU A 80 13.67 25.64 -14.40
N SER A 81 14.93 25.87 -14.79
CA SER A 81 15.47 27.19 -15.16
C SER A 81 15.20 27.49 -16.65
N GLY A 82 14.00 27.19 -17.13
CA GLY A 82 13.60 27.44 -18.51
C GLY A 82 12.54 28.53 -18.56
N VAL A 83 12.78 29.57 -19.37
CA VAL A 83 11.84 30.65 -19.64
C VAL A 83 10.52 30.05 -20.15
N GLU A 84 9.42 30.49 -19.56
CA GLU A 84 8.06 30.17 -20.00
C GLU A 84 7.90 30.63 -21.46
N LEU A 85 7.64 29.71 -22.38
CA LEU A 85 7.31 30.05 -23.76
C LEU A 85 5.84 30.47 -23.78
N GLU A 86 5.60 31.74 -24.15
CA GLU A 86 4.28 32.35 -24.37
C GLU A 86 3.43 31.60 -25.41
#